data_AF-A0AB35WWC9-F1
#
_entry.id   AF-A0AB35WWC9-F1
#
_cell.length_a   1.000
_cell.length_b   1.000
_cell.length_c   1.000
_cell.angle_alpha   90.00
_cell.angle_beta   90.00
_cell.angle_gamma   90.00
#
_symmetry.space_group_name_H-M   'P 1'
#
loop_
_entity.id
_entity.type
_entity.pdbx_description
1 polymer ?
#
loop_
_entity_poly.entity_id
_entity_poly.type
_entity_poly.pdbx_seq_one_letter_code
_entity_poly.pdbx_strand_id
1 'polypeptide(L)'
;MQGSLMVDIAGTWLTAEDRQLLRQPEVAGLIIFARNIECPRQVRELAASIRAVRPDLILAVDQEGGRVQRLRQGFVRLPAMRALADNDNAEYLAEQCGWLMATEVLAVGLDLSFAPVLDLDHQRSAVVGSRAFEADPLRATALAGAFIRGMNAAGMAACGKHFPGHGWAEADSHVAIPTDERSLEEIRAVDLVPFARLSGQLAAVMPAHVIYPHVDSQPAGFSRRWLQDILRGELGFDGVIFSDDLSMAGAHVVGDAASRIEAALTAGCDMGLVCNDRAAAELALTAAQRLKVKPSPRIAQMRGQGFARTDYRQQPRWLEALGALKEAQLVD
;
A
#
# COMPACT_ATOMS: atom_id res chain seq x y z
N MET A 1 8.79 22.29 -4.78
CA MET A 1 7.76 21.28 -4.46
C MET A 1 8.47 20.02 -3.97
N GLN A 2 7.91 19.31 -2.98
CA GLN A 2 8.39 17.98 -2.62
C GLN A 2 7.59 16.94 -3.42
N GLY A 3 8.24 15.84 -3.80
CA GLY A 3 7.59 14.77 -4.56
C GLY A 3 8.57 13.75 -5.12
N SER A 4 8.06 12.56 -5.39
CA SER A 4 8.80 11.46 -6.03
C SER A 4 7.85 10.57 -6.83
N LEU A 5 8.40 9.70 -7.66
CA LEU A 5 7.67 8.66 -8.37
C LEU A 5 8.00 7.26 -7.83
N MET A 6 6.97 6.42 -7.79
CA MET A 6 7.07 4.98 -7.77
C MET A 6 6.62 4.42 -9.11
N VAL A 7 7.45 3.58 -9.72
CA VAL A 7 7.19 2.98 -11.04
C VAL A 7 7.26 1.46 -10.94
N ASP A 8 6.99 0.76 -12.05
CA ASP A 8 7.21 -0.68 -12.17
C ASP A 8 8.04 -1.06 -13.41
N ILE A 9 8.27 -2.36 -13.56
CA ILE A 9 8.95 -2.96 -14.72
C ILE A 9 8.10 -4.06 -15.35
N ALA A 10 8.41 -4.41 -16.60
CA ALA A 10 7.62 -5.35 -17.37
C ALA A 10 7.87 -6.82 -17.01
N GLY A 11 9.12 -7.19 -16.74
CA GLY A 11 9.55 -8.59 -16.62
C GLY A 11 10.21 -8.95 -15.29
N THR A 12 10.83 -10.12 -15.25
CA THR A 12 11.46 -10.72 -14.05
C THR A 12 12.91 -10.28 -13.86
N TRP A 13 13.44 -9.46 -14.77
CA TRP A 13 14.77 -8.85 -14.66
C TRP A 13 14.81 -7.45 -15.25
N LEU A 14 15.80 -6.65 -14.81
CA LEU A 14 16.00 -5.29 -15.31
C LEU A 14 16.57 -5.29 -16.72
N THR A 15 15.88 -4.62 -17.63
CA THR A 15 16.37 -4.20 -18.94
C THR A 15 17.33 -3.02 -18.82
N ALA A 16 17.98 -2.62 -19.92
CA ALA A 16 18.81 -1.42 -19.96
C ALA A 16 17.97 -0.14 -19.70
N GLU A 17 16.76 -0.08 -20.27
CA GLU A 17 15.83 1.04 -20.09
C GLU A 17 15.39 1.17 -18.64
N ASP A 18 15.10 0.05 -17.96
CA ASP A 18 14.75 0.07 -16.52
C ASP A 18 15.89 0.66 -15.69
N ARG A 19 17.14 0.26 -15.97
CA ARG A 19 18.32 0.79 -15.26
C ARG A 19 18.49 2.29 -15.50
N GLN A 20 18.16 2.79 -16.68
CA GLN A 20 18.23 4.21 -17.01
C GLN A 20 17.12 5.02 -16.31
N LEU A 21 15.90 4.49 -16.28
CA LEU A 21 14.78 5.10 -15.56
C LEU A 21 15.06 5.18 -14.05
N LEU A 22 15.58 4.10 -13.46
CA LEU A 22 15.84 4.05 -12.02
C LEU A 22 16.94 5.02 -11.57
N ARG A 23 17.87 5.40 -12.46
CA ARG A 23 18.92 6.40 -12.12
C ARG A 23 18.38 7.82 -11.92
N GLN A 24 17.16 8.10 -12.34
CA GLN A 24 16.58 9.44 -12.22
C GLN A 24 16.27 9.75 -10.74
N PRO A 25 16.73 10.89 -10.20
CA PRO A 25 16.59 11.18 -8.77
C PRO A 25 15.14 11.37 -8.32
N GLU A 26 14.23 11.73 -9.24
CA GLU A 26 12.80 11.83 -8.96
C GLU A 26 12.13 10.46 -8.77
N VAL A 27 12.71 9.40 -9.34
CA VAL A 27 12.28 8.01 -9.09
C VAL A 27 12.87 7.56 -7.76
N ALA A 28 12.00 7.33 -6.78
CA ALA A 28 12.39 6.93 -5.43
C ALA A 28 11.73 5.61 -4.99
N GLY A 29 10.84 5.04 -5.80
CA GLY A 29 10.21 3.77 -5.53
C GLY A 29 10.11 2.86 -6.75
N LEU A 30 10.09 1.55 -6.51
CA LEU A 30 9.71 0.55 -7.49
C LEU A 30 8.75 -0.46 -6.84
N ILE A 31 7.58 -0.66 -7.43
CA ILE A 31 6.64 -1.70 -7.04
C ILE A 31 6.75 -2.91 -7.98
N ILE A 32 6.74 -4.12 -7.42
CA ILE A 32 6.68 -5.36 -8.20
C ILE A 32 5.30 -6.02 -8.14
N PHE A 33 4.92 -6.65 -9.25
CA PHE A 33 3.68 -7.41 -9.41
C PHE A 33 3.98 -8.88 -9.69
N ALA A 34 2.92 -9.70 -9.79
CA ALA A 34 3.03 -11.13 -10.06
C ALA A 34 3.86 -11.45 -11.32
N ARG A 35 3.79 -10.60 -12.36
CA ARG A 35 4.59 -10.75 -13.59
C ARG A 35 6.11 -10.59 -13.41
N ASN A 36 6.55 -10.04 -12.27
CA ASN A 36 7.97 -9.83 -11.96
C ASN A 36 8.54 -10.91 -11.02
N ILE A 37 7.70 -11.87 -10.60
CA ILE A 37 7.98 -12.81 -9.52
C ILE A 37 7.95 -14.24 -10.05
N GLU A 38 9.08 -14.94 -10.00
CA GLU A 38 9.17 -16.36 -10.31
C GLU A 38 9.31 -17.19 -9.02
N CYS A 39 10.29 -16.85 -8.18
CA CYS A 39 10.58 -17.55 -6.95
C CYS A 39 11.33 -16.66 -5.95
N PRO A 40 11.41 -17.01 -4.65
CA PRO A 40 12.06 -16.16 -3.64
C PRO A 40 13.52 -15.82 -3.94
N ARG A 41 14.25 -16.74 -4.58
CA ARG A 41 15.63 -16.51 -5.00
C ARG A 41 15.71 -15.43 -6.07
N GLN A 42 14.92 -15.55 -7.14
CA GLN A 42 14.90 -14.58 -8.24
C GLN A 42 14.48 -13.19 -7.75
N VAL A 43 13.46 -13.09 -6.87
CA VAL A 43 13.04 -11.79 -6.29
C VAL A 43 14.18 -11.14 -5.51
N ARG A 44 14.93 -11.92 -4.72
CA ARG A 44 16.10 -11.41 -3.98
C ARG A 44 17.20 -10.90 -4.91
N GLU A 45 17.49 -11.64 -5.98
CA GLU A 45 18.47 -11.24 -6.98
C GLU A 45 18.02 -9.98 -7.74
N LEU A 46 16.72 -9.86 -8.05
CA LEU A 46 16.13 -8.67 -8.67
C LEU A 46 16.26 -7.45 -7.75
N ALA A 47 15.87 -7.59 -6.48
CA ALA A 47 16.00 -6.53 -5.47
C ALA A 47 17.47 -6.09 -5.32
N ALA A 48 18.42 -7.04 -5.26
CA ALA A 48 19.84 -6.72 -5.23
C ALA A 48 20.31 -5.99 -6.51
N SER A 49 19.83 -6.40 -7.69
CA SER A 49 20.14 -5.73 -8.96
C SER A 49 19.63 -4.29 -9.01
N ILE A 50 18.43 -4.04 -8.46
CA ILE A 50 17.87 -2.68 -8.34
C ILE A 50 18.70 -1.86 -7.36
N ARG A 51 19.03 -2.39 -6.18
CA ARG A 51 19.85 -1.68 -5.18
C ARG A 51 21.27 -1.39 -5.65
N ALA A 52 21.84 -2.21 -6.55
CA ALA A 52 23.12 -1.91 -7.19
C ALA A 52 23.06 -0.70 -8.14
N VAL A 53 21.88 -0.38 -8.69
CA VAL A 53 21.64 0.83 -9.47
C VAL A 53 21.32 2.02 -8.56
N ARG A 54 20.49 1.80 -7.53
CA ARG A 54 20.02 2.81 -6.57
C ARG A 54 19.80 2.21 -5.17
N PRO A 55 20.77 2.37 -4.25
CA PRO A 55 20.68 1.81 -2.90
C PRO A 55 19.59 2.42 -1.99
N ASP A 56 19.05 3.58 -2.40
CA ASP A 56 18.07 4.39 -1.68
C ASP A 56 16.62 4.17 -2.13
N LEU A 57 16.38 3.38 -3.19
CA LEU A 57 15.03 3.10 -3.68
C LEU A 57 14.20 2.32 -2.65
N ILE A 58 12.94 2.71 -2.52
CA ILE A 58 11.90 1.97 -1.78
C ILE A 58 11.32 0.88 -2.68
N LEU A 59 11.51 -0.39 -2.31
CA LEU A 59 11.01 -1.53 -3.06
C LEU A 59 9.73 -2.05 -2.43
N ALA A 60 8.63 -2.04 -3.18
CA ALA A 60 7.30 -2.35 -2.67
C ALA A 60 6.66 -3.54 -3.38
N VAL A 61 5.71 -4.18 -2.69
CA VAL A 61 4.84 -5.21 -3.23
C VAL A 61 3.46 -5.11 -2.59
N ASP A 62 2.46 -5.76 -3.21
CA ASP A 62 1.10 -5.84 -2.68
C ASP A 62 0.85 -7.25 -2.09
N GLN A 63 1.19 -7.42 -0.81
CA GLN A 63 1.18 -8.70 -0.10
C GLN A 63 0.24 -8.62 1.11
N GLU A 64 -1.07 -8.65 0.86
CA GLU A 64 -2.11 -8.55 1.90
C GLU A 64 -2.50 -9.93 2.46
N GLY A 65 -2.48 -10.95 1.59
CA GLY A 65 -3.03 -12.29 1.89
C GLY A 65 -4.32 -12.56 1.12
N GLY A 66 -4.84 -13.79 1.23
CA GLY A 66 -6.00 -14.24 0.48
C GLY A 66 -5.85 -14.00 -1.03
N ARG A 67 -6.80 -13.28 -1.64
CA ARG A 67 -6.79 -13.02 -3.10
C ARG A 67 -5.68 -12.04 -3.53
N VAL A 68 -5.26 -11.12 -2.66
CA VAL A 68 -4.22 -10.11 -2.94
C VAL A 68 -2.89 -10.56 -2.31
N GLN A 69 -2.21 -11.43 -3.05
CA GLN A 69 -0.89 -11.94 -2.67
C GLN A 69 -0.07 -12.09 -3.95
N ARG A 70 0.98 -11.28 -4.14
CA ARG A 70 1.85 -11.40 -5.33
C ARG A 70 2.95 -12.44 -5.14
N LEU A 71 3.55 -12.50 -3.96
CA LEU A 71 4.57 -13.48 -3.61
C LEU A 71 3.87 -14.80 -3.25
N ARG A 72 3.80 -15.71 -4.21
CA ARG A 72 2.95 -16.92 -4.17
C ARG A 72 3.75 -18.22 -4.14
N GLN A 73 4.56 -18.47 -5.16
CA GLN A 73 5.31 -19.71 -5.28
C GLN A 73 6.53 -19.68 -4.37
N GLY A 74 6.62 -20.65 -3.45
CA GLY A 74 7.71 -20.71 -2.48
C GLY A 74 7.60 -19.68 -1.35
N PHE A 75 6.44 -19.05 -1.18
CA PHE A 75 6.08 -18.12 -0.10
C PHE A 75 4.93 -18.73 0.72
N VAL A 76 4.75 -18.29 1.95
CA VAL A 76 3.60 -18.73 2.77
C VAL A 76 2.31 -18.20 2.14
N ARG A 77 1.29 -19.05 2.05
CA ARG A 77 -0.06 -18.64 1.64
C ARG A 77 -0.75 -18.04 2.85
N LEU A 78 -0.88 -16.72 2.87
CA LEU A 78 -1.47 -16.00 3.98
C LEU A 78 -3.00 -16.06 3.89
N PRO A 79 -3.70 -16.15 5.02
CA PRO A 79 -5.15 -16.11 5.04
C PRO A 79 -5.68 -14.76 4.52
N ALA A 80 -6.94 -14.74 4.11
CA ALA A 80 -7.67 -13.48 3.96
C ALA A 80 -7.86 -12.81 5.33
N MET A 81 -7.87 -11.47 5.39
CA MET A 81 -7.99 -10.76 6.67
C MET A 81 -9.27 -11.11 7.42
N ARG A 82 -10.38 -11.29 6.69
CA ARG A 82 -11.65 -11.77 7.26
C ARG A 82 -11.53 -13.11 7.98
N ALA A 83 -10.72 -14.04 7.47
CA ALA A 83 -10.55 -15.35 8.11
C ALA A 83 -9.82 -15.26 9.45
N LEU A 84 -8.93 -14.25 9.63
CA LEU A 84 -8.32 -14.00 10.94
C LEU A 84 -9.37 -13.58 11.96
N ALA A 85 -10.34 -12.78 11.54
CA ALA A 85 -11.36 -12.20 12.40
C ALA A 85 -12.34 -13.23 12.97
N ASP A 86 -12.50 -14.38 12.31
CA ASP A 86 -13.38 -15.50 12.71
C ASP A 86 -12.80 -16.38 13.84
N ASN A 87 -11.74 -15.94 14.53
CA ASN A 87 -11.06 -16.69 15.60
C ASN A 87 -11.17 -15.98 16.96
N ASP A 88 -11.23 -16.76 18.05
CA ASP A 88 -11.29 -16.22 19.42
C ASP A 88 -10.03 -15.40 19.80
N ASN A 89 -8.86 -15.81 19.29
CA ASN A 89 -7.57 -15.15 19.48
C ASN A 89 -7.16 -14.31 18.25
N ALA A 90 -8.12 -13.73 17.52
CA ALA A 90 -7.91 -13.02 16.25
C ALA A 90 -6.82 -11.94 16.31
N GLU A 91 -6.73 -11.15 17.39
CA GLU A 91 -5.67 -10.13 17.52
C GLU A 91 -4.26 -10.74 17.54
N TYR A 92 -4.08 -11.83 18.28
CA TYR A 92 -2.79 -12.54 18.32
C TYR A 92 -2.44 -13.11 16.94
N LEU A 93 -3.40 -13.75 16.28
CA LEU A 93 -3.21 -14.30 14.93
C LEU A 93 -2.93 -13.21 13.89
N ALA A 94 -3.59 -12.05 13.99
CA ALA A 94 -3.33 -10.90 13.13
C ALA A 94 -1.90 -10.36 13.32
N GLU A 95 -1.42 -10.29 14.56
CA GLU A 95 -0.04 -9.91 14.86
C GLU A 95 0.97 -10.93 14.29
N GLN A 96 0.72 -12.23 14.46
CA GLN A 96 1.57 -13.27 13.86
C GLN A 96 1.56 -13.21 12.33
N CYS A 97 0.40 -13.00 11.71
CA CYS A 97 0.26 -12.89 10.27
C CYS A 97 1.01 -11.67 9.72
N GLY A 98 0.86 -10.50 10.37
CA GLY A 98 1.58 -9.28 9.99
C GLY A 98 3.10 -9.44 10.11
N TRP A 99 3.57 -10.08 11.18
CA TRP A 99 4.99 -10.34 11.38
C TRP A 99 5.55 -11.33 10.36
N LEU A 100 4.84 -12.43 10.09
CA LEU A 100 5.26 -13.45 9.14
C LEU A 100 5.34 -12.89 7.72
N MET A 101 4.29 -12.17 7.29
CA MET A 101 4.23 -11.51 5.99
C MET A 101 5.40 -10.55 5.81
N ALA A 102 5.60 -9.64 6.77
CA ALA A 102 6.64 -8.64 6.70
C ALA A 102 8.04 -9.27 6.68
N THR A 103 8.28 -10.29 7.50
CA THR A 103 9.55 -11.03 7.54
C THR A 103 9.88 -11.65 6.18
N GLU A 104 8.91 -12.29 5.54
CA GLU A 104 9.14 -12.97 4.25
C GLU A 104 9.41 -11.98 3.11
N VAL A 105 8.70 -10.85 3.10
CA VAL A 105 8.90 -9.74 2.15
C VAL A 105 10.29 -9.09 2.33
N LEU A 106 10.68 -8.78 3.57
CA LEU A 106 12.01 -8.22 3.88
C LEU A 106 13.14 -9.20 3.52
N ALA A 107 12.93 -10.51 3.74
CA ALA A 107 13.93 -11.54 3.47
C ALA A 107 14.26 -11.70 1.97
N VAL A 108 13.36 -11.31 1.08
CA VAL A 108 13.61 -11.23 -0.37
C VAL A 108 14.08 -9.84 -0.82
N GLY A 109 14.40 -8.95 0.12
CA GLY A 109 15.08 -7.68 -0.15
C GLY A 109 14.16 -6.51 -0.50
N LEU A 110 12.84 -6.67 -0.35
CA LEU A 110 11.86 -5.59 -0.48
C LEU A 110 11.78 -4.79 0.84
N ASP A 111 11.27 -3.57 0.79
CA ASP A 111 11.17 -2.67 1.94
C ASP A 111 9.80 -2.73 2.62
N LEU A 112 8.72 -2.79 1.82
CA LEU A 112 7.36 -2.76 2.35
C LEU A 112 6.37 -3.58 1.52
N SER A 113 5.31 -3.98 2.19
CA SER A 113 4.05 -4.37 1.57
C SER A 113 3.03 -3.25 1.75
N PHE A 114 2.22 -2.96 0.74
CA PHE A 114 1.10 -2.02 0.87
C PHE A 114 -0.04 -2.66 1.69
N ALA A 115 0.12 -2.70 3.01
CA ALA A 115 -0.79 -3.29 3.97
C ALA A 115 -0.73 -2.54 5.32
N PRO A 116 -1.77 -2.61 6.16
CA PRO A 116 -3.02 -3.35 5.97
C PRO A 116 -4.12 -2.59 5.19
N VAL A 117 -5.12 -3.34 4.73
CA VAL A 117 -6.40 -2.77 4.32
C VAL A 117 -7.18 -2.36 5.56
N LEU A 118 -7.66 -1.11 5.58
CA LEU A 118 -8.44 -0.48 6.64
C LEU A 118 -9.89 -0.20 6.22
N ASP A 119 -10.26 -0.55 4.99
CA ASP A 119 -11.65 -0.51 4.54
C ASP A 119 -12.53 -1.47 5.35
N LEU A 120 -13.82 -1.16 5.45
CA LEU A 120 -14.82 -1.99 6.14
C LEU A 120 -15.64 -2.82 5.15
N ASP A 121 -15.95 -4.06 5.49
CA ASP A 121 -16.76 -4.95 4.64
C ASP A 121 -18.27 -4.72 4.87
N HIS A 122 -18.84 -3.73 4.19
CA HIS A 122 -20.29 -3.50 4.20
C HIS A 122 -21.06 -4.45 3.26
N GLN A 123 -20.40 -5.48 2.71
CA GLN A 123 -20.94 -6.37 1.66
C GLN A 123 -21.39 -5.64 0.39
N ARG A 124 -20.80 -4.46 0.16
CA ARG A 124 -21.18 -3.54 -0.92
C ARG A 124 -20.10 -3.45 -2.00
N SER A 125 -18.88 -3.09 -1.59
CA SER A 125 -17.75 -2.96 -2.51
C SER A 125 -17.16 -4.33 -2.90
N ALA A 126 -17.22 -4.67 -4.19
CA ALA A 126 -16.56 -5.86 -4.75
C ALA A 126 -15.02 -5.81 -4.65
N VAL A 127 -14.44 -4.61 -4.48
CA VAL A 127 -13.00 -4.38 -4.35
C VAL A 127 -12.50 -4.66 -2.93
N VAL A 128 -13.35 -4.50 -1.92
CA VAL A 128 -13.00 -4.75 -0.51
C VAL A 128 -13.23 -6.23 -0.19
N GLY A 129 -14.47 -6.64 0.09
CA GLY A 129 -14.83 -8.01 0.48
C GLY A 129 -13.88 -8.58 1.54
N SER A 130 -13.41 -9.81 1.31
CA SER A 130 -12.53 -10.53 2.24
C SER A 130 -11.14 -9.91 2.49
N ARG A 131 -10.81 -8.79 1.84
CA ARG A 131 -9.57 -8.04 2.11
C ARG A 131 -9.67 -7.21 3.39
N ALA A 132 -10.87 -6.77 3.74
CA ALA A 132 -11.12 -6.15 5.03
C ALA A 132 -11.08 -7.20 6.15
N PHE A 133 -10.74 -6.75 7.35
CA PHE A 133 -10.84 -7.58 8.54
C PHE A 133 -12.30 -7.81 8.93
N GLU A 134 -13.10 -6.74 8.98
CA GLU A 134 -14.42 -6.73 9.59
C GLU A 134 -15.34 -5.66 8.99
N ALA A 135 -16.63 -5.75 9.29
CA ALA A 135 -17.61 -4.69 9.04
C ALA A 135 -17.67 -3.68 10.21
N ASP A 136 -17.46 -4.16 11.45
CA ASP A 136 -17.46 -3.32 12.63
C ASP A 136 -16.19 -2.46 12.70
N PRO A 137 -16.30 -1.11 12.77
CA PRO A 137 -15.15 -0.22 12.71
C PRO A 137 -14.16 -0.42 13.86
N LEU A 138 -14.64 -0.76 15.06
CA LEU A 138 -13.78 -0.90 16.24
C LEU A 138 -13.02 -2.23 16.22
N ARG A 139 -13.69 -3.32 15.84
CA ARG A 139 -13.08 -4.64 15.67
C ARG A 139 -12.09 -4.63 14.50
N ALA A 140 -12.44 -4.02 13.37
CA ALA A 140 -11.50 -3.82 12.25
C ALA A 140 -10.25 -3.04 12.70
N THR A 141 -10.43 -1.98 13.48
CA THR A 141 -9.33 -1.18 14.04
C THR A 141 -8.41 -2.02 14.94
N ALA A 142 -8.98 -2.82 15.84
CA ALA A 142 -8.20 -3.64 16.77
C ALA A 142 -7.33 -4.67 16.03
N LEU A 143 -7.94 -5.38 15.07
CA LEU A 143 -7.26 -6.40 14.27
C LEU A 143 -6.19 -5.81 13.35
N ALA A 144 -6.51 -4.71 12.65
CA ALA A 144 -5.53 -4.02 11.81
C ALA A 144 -4.38 -3.43 12.64
N GLY A 145 -4.67 -2.89 13.83
CA GLY A 145 -3.64 -2.45 14.78
C GLY A 145 -2.71 -3.59 15.20
N ALA A 146 -3.25 -4.78 15.48
CA ALA A 146 -2.45 -5.96 15.77
C ALA A 146 -1.57 -6.39 14.58
N PHE A 147 -2.12 -6.37 13.37
CA PHE A 147 -1.36 -6.65 12.16
C PHE A 147 -0.21 -5.64 11.96
N ILE A 148 -0.46 -4.35 12.19
CA ILE A 148 0.56 -3.28 12.13
C ILE A 148 1.66 -3.52 13.17
N ARG A 149 1.31 -3.90 14.41
CA ARG A 149 2.31 -4.28 15.43
C ARG A 149 3.20 -5.42 14.93
N GLY A 150 2.62 -6.43 14.29
CA GLY A 150 3.36 -7.54 13.68
C GLY A 150 4.35 -7.07 12.62
N MET A 151 3.89 -6.24 11.67
CA MET A 151 4.73 -5.66 10.62
C MET A 151 5.89 -4.83 11.21
N ASN A 152 5.57 -3.93 12.15
CA ASN A 152 6.56 -3.07 12.82
C ASN A 152 7.59 -3.90 13.60
N ALA A 153 7.15 -4.98 14.27
CA ALA A 153 8.04 -5.87 15.01
C ALA A 153 8.95 -6.72 14.10
N ALA A 154 8.62 -6.87 12.81
CA ALA A 154 9.51 -7.43 11.79
C ALA A 154 10.45 -6.38 11.18
N GLY A 155 10.23 -5.09 11.47
CA GLY A 155 10.99 -3.97 10.92
C GLY A 155 10.43 -3.41 9.61
N MET A 156 9.14 -3.64 9.32
CA MET A 156 8.46 -3.10 8.13
C MET A 156 7.50 -1.97 8.49
N ALA A 157 7.58 -0.87 7.76
CA ALA A 157 6.63 0.24 7.83
C ALA A 157 5.24 -0.16 7.29
N ALA A 158 4.18 0.23 7.98
CA ALA A 158 2.80 -0.06 7.57
C ALA A 158 2.19 1.07 6.71
N CYS A 159 1.42 0.68 5.68
CA CYS A 159 0.69 1.57 4.78
C CYS A 159 -0.80 1.26 4.80
N GLY A 160 -1.60 2.09 5.48
CA GLY A 160 -3.05 1.92 5.57
C GLY A 160 -3.75 2.32 4.28
N LYS A 161 -4.71 1.52 3.80
CA LYS A 161 -5.46 1.80 2.57
C LYS A 161 -6.91 1.30 2.60
N HIS A 162 -7.87 1.94 1.93
CA HIS A 162 -7.72 3.09 1.04
C HIS A 162 -8.41 4.30 1.67
N PHE A 163 -7.66 5.32 2.10
CA PHE A 163 -8.21 6.48 2.82
C PHE A 163 -9.14 7.33 1.96
N PRO A 164 -10.31 7.81 2.44
CA PRO A 164 -10.87 7.68 3.80
C PRO A 164 -11.76 6.44 4.02
N GLY A 165 -11.76 5.50 3.10
CA GLY A 165 -12.48 4.23 3.17
C GLY A 165 -13.23 3.92 1.88
N HIS A 166 -12.95 2.76 1.26
CA HIS A 166 -13.60 2.32 0.01
C HIS A 166 -14.82 1.41 0.27
N GLY A 167 -15.05 0.99 1.52
CA GLY A 167 -16.06 -0.03 1.86
C GLY A 167 -17.46 0.26 1.34
N TRP A 168 -17.90 1.52 1.43
CA TRP A 168 -19.25 1.95 1.06
C TRP A 168 -19.39 2.39 -0.40
N ALA A 169 -18.28 2.62 -1.11
CA ALA A 169 -18.32 3.14 -2.47
C ALA A 169 -18.81 2.07 -3.47
N GLU A 170 -19.63 2.48 -4.42
CA GLU A 170 -20.07 1.66 -5.56
C GLU A 170 -19.65 2.30 -6.87
N ALA A 171 -19.26 1.47 -7.83
CA ALA A 171 -19.05 1.91 -9.21
C ALA A 171 -20.41 1.92 -9.92
N ASP A 172 -20.76 3.04 -10.56
CA ASP A 172 -21.89 3.05 -11.49
C ASP A 172 -21.58 2.12 -12.67
N SER A 173 -22.54 1.24 -12.96
CA SER A 173 -22.62 0.35 -14.12
C SER A 173 -22.26 0.97 -15.50
N HIS A 174 -22.22 2.30 -15.64
CA HIS A 174 -22.02 2.98 -16.93
C HIS A 174 -20.82 3.96 -16.99
N VAL A 175 -19.60 3.55 -16.60
CA VAL A 175 -18.32 4.24 -16.91
C VAL A 175 -17.78 5.22 -15.82
N ALA A 176 -18.30 5.26 -14.60
CA ALA A 176 -17.86 6.25 -13.60
C ALA A 176 -16.91 5.69 -12.51
N ILE A 177 -16.05 6.59 -12.03
CA ILE A 177 -15.25 6.42 -10.79
C ILE A 177 -16.21 6.15 -9.64
N PRO A 178 -15.90 5.21 -8.72
CA PRO A 178 -16.77 4.93 -7.60
C PRO A 178 -17.07 6.18 -6.77
N THR A 179 -18.31 6.31 -6.32
CA THR A 179 -18.76 7.44 -5.50
C THR A 179 -19.30 6.95 -4.16
N ASP A 180 -19.10 7.78 -3.12
CA ASP A 180 -19.74 7.63 -1.82
C ASP A 180 -20.49 8.94 -1.50
N GLU A 181 -21.82 8.87 -1.56
CA GLU A 181 -22.72 10.02 -1.42
C GLU A 181 -23.07 10.36 0.03
N ARG A 182 -22.42 9.72 1.01
CA ARG A 182 -22.64 10.06 2.42
C ARG A 182 -22.05 11.42 2.79
N SER A 183 -22.60 12.01 3.84
CA SER A 183 -22.04 13.20 4.49
C SER A 183 -20.70 12.90 5.18
N LEU A 184 -19.92 13.95 5.45
CA LEU A 184 -18.66 13.81 6.18
C LEU A 184 -18.87 13.23 7.58
N GLU A 185 -19.97 13.57 8.25
CA GLU A 185 -20.31 13.08 9.59
C GLU A 185 -20.57 11.56 9.59
N GLU A 186 -21.28 11.06 8.59
CA GLU A 186 -21.52 9.61 8.41
C GLU A 186 -20.22 8.85 8.12
N ILE A 187 -19.36 9.40 7.25
CA ILE A 187 -18.04 8.81 6.95
C ILE A 187 -17.16 8.81 8.20
N ARG A 188 -17.12 9.92 8.95
CA ARG A 188 -16.35 10.06 10.20
C ARG A 188 -16.78 9.04 11.26
N ALA A 189 -18.07 8.75 11.35
CA ALA A 189 -18.63 7.85 12.35
C ALA A 189 -18.31 6.37 12.07
N VAL A 190 -17.96 6.02 10.82
CA VAL A 190 -17.84 4.63 10.37
C VAL A 190 -16.49 4.38 9.67
N ASP A 191 -16.38 4.65 8.37
CA ASP A 191 -15.22 4.23 7.55
C ASP A 191 -13.93 5.01 7.86
N LEU A 192 -14.03 6.21 8.43
CA LEU A 192 -12.86 6.96 8.86
C LEU A 192 -12.29 6.47 10.20
N VAL A 193 -13.06 5.70 10.98
CA VAL A 193 -12.68 5.29 12.34
C VAL A 193 -11.35 4.54 12.37
N PRO A 194 -11.09 3.54 11.51
CA PRO A 194 -9.78 2.87 11.48
C PRO A 194 -8.62 3.83 11.21
N PHE A 195 -8.77 4.75 10.26
CA PHE A 195 -7.73 5.74 9.95
C PHE A 195 -7.49 6.71 11.10
N ALA A 196 -8.56 7.19 11.74
CA ALA A 196 -8.46 8.10 12.88
C ALA A 196 -7.78 7.45 14.09
N ARG A 197 -8.06 6.17 14.35
CA ARG A 197 -7.50 5.42 15.48
C ARG A 197 -6.06 4.94 15.25
N LEU A 198 -5.70 4.70 13.99
CA LEU A 198 -4.39 4.14 13.62
C LEU A 198 -3.44 5.17 13.01
N SER A 199 -3.84 6.45 12.86
CA SER A 199 -2.99 7.49 12.25
C SER A 199 -1.61 7.61 12.90
N GLY A 200 -1.53 7.45 14.23
CA GLY A 200 -0.27 7.46 14.98
C GLY A 200 0.58 6.17 14.87
N GLN A 201 0.03 5.09 14.31
CA GLN A 201 0.74 3.82 14.10
C GLN A 201 1.15 3.59 12.64
N LEU A 202 0.52 4.30 11.71
CA LEU A 202 0.78 4.19 10.28
C LEU A 202 1.98 5.04 9.88
N ALA A 203 2.92 4.45 9.15
CA ALA A 203 4.02 5.18 8.52
C ALA A 203 3.59 5.80 7.18
N ALA A 204 2.60 5.19 6.53
CA ALA A 204 2.04 5.64 5.28
C ALA A 204 0.52 5.45 5.17
N VAL A 205 -0.09 6.22 4.26
CA VAL A 205 -1.47 6.06 3.83
C VAL A 205 -1.52 6.11 2.30
N MET A 206 -2.41 5.29 1.72
CA MET A 206 -2.79 5.34 0.31
C MET A 206 -4.28 5.72 0.21
N PRO A 207 -4.65 6.74 -0.56
CA PRO A 207 -6.02 7.19 -0.72
C PRO A 207 -6.82 6.25 -1.62
N ALA A 208 -8.15 6.33 -1.53
CA ALA A 208 -9.06 5.65 -2.43
C ALA A 208 -9.27 6.46 -3.72
N HIS A 209 -9.38 5.77 -4.86
CA HIS A 209 -9.94 6.34 -6.10
C HIS A 209 -11.47 6.41 -6.02
N VAL A 210 -11.97 7.19 -5.05
CA VAL A 210 -13.39 7.40 -4.77
C VAL A 210 -13.65 8.89 -4.65
N ILE A 211 -14.73 9.36 -5.26
CA ILE A 211 -15.24 10.73 -5.07
C ILE A 211 -16.26 10.72 -3.94
N TYR A 212 -16.17 11.71 -3.06
CA TYR A 212 -17.10 11.92 -1.94
C TYR A 212 -17.80 13.27 -2.14
N PRO A 213 -18.86 13.37 -2.98
CA PRO A 213 -19.33 14.64 -3.52
C PRO A 213 -19.80 15.65 -2.47
N HIS A 214 -20.25 15.17 -1.30
CA HIS A 214 -20.64 16.03 -0.17
C HIS A 214 -19.45 16.56 0.65
N VAL A 215 -18.23 16.15 0.33
CA VAL A 215 -16.99 16.60 0.98
C VAL A 215 -16.07 17.31 -0.01
N ASP A 216 -15.82 16.70 -1.18
CA ASP A 216 -15.01 17.28 -2.26
C ASP A 216 -15.42 16.64 -3.60
N SER A 217 -15.42 17.45 -4.66
CA SER A 217 -15.69 16.99 -6.04
C SER A 217 -14.58 16.13 -6.65
N GLN A 218 -13.37 16.15 -6.06
CA GLN A 218 -12.23 15.37 -6.54
C GLN A 218 -12.11 14.04 -5.80
N PRO A 219 -11.51 13.01 -6.43
CA PRO A 219 -11.15 11.79 -5.71
C PRO A 219 -10.20 12.10 -4.54
N ALA A 220 -10.26 11.30 -3.48
CA ALA A 220 -9.52 11.57 -2.23
C ALA A 220 -8.02 11.84 -2.44
N GLY A 221 -7.37 11.12 -3.37
CA GLY A 221 -5.94 11.29 -3.69
C GLY A 221 -5.57 12.59 -4.42
N PHE A 222 -6.56 13.35 -4.92
CA PHE A 222 -6.37 14.65 -5.56
C PHE A 222 -7.01 15.79 -4.76
N SER A 223 -7.65 15.50 -3.63
CA SER A 223 -8.35 16.48 -2.81
C SER A 223 -7.46 17.01 -1.69
N ARG A 224 -7.19 18.32 -1.71
CA ARG A 224 -6.54 19.01 -0.59
C ARG A 224 -7.40 18.95 0.69
N ARG A 225 -8.73 18.98 0.56
CA ARG A 225 -9.67 18.86 1.69
C ARG A 225 -9.47 17.53 2.42
N TRP A 226 -9.37 16.43 1.68
CA TRP A 226 -9.13 15.10 2.27
C TRP A 226 -7.70 14.96 2.81
N LEU A 227 -6.68 15.29 2.02
CA LEU A 227 -5.29 15.00 2.38
C LEU A 227 -4.69 15.99 3.38
N GLN A 228 -4.98 17.29 3.26
CA GLN A 228 -4.40 18.29 4.15
C GLN A 228 -5.31 18.58 5.33
N ASP A 229 -6.56 18.98 5.08
CA ASP A 229 -7.41 19.47 6.16
C ASP A 229 -7.85 18.32 7.08
N ILE A 230 -8.30 17.19 6.50
CA ILE A 230 -8.79 16.04 7.28
C ILE A 230 -7.63 15.14 7.73
N LEU A 231 -6.86 14.56 6.80
CA LEU A 231 -5.82 13.59 7.16
C LEU A 231 -4.68 14.21 7.98
N ARG A 232 -4.02 15.26 7.47
CA ARG A 232 -2.93 15.91 8.21
C ARG A 232 -3.43 16.82 9.35
N GLY A 233 -4.52 17.55 9.13
CA GLY A 233 -5.06 18.51 10.09
C GLY A 233 -5.87 17.84 11.21
N GLU A 234 -7.05 17.30 10.89
CA GLU A 234 -7.96 16.73 11.89
C GLU A 234 -7.42 15.43 12.52
N LEU A 235 -6.84 14.52 11.71
CA LEU A 235 -6.33 13.22 12.21
C LEU A 235 -4.86 13.25 12.66
N GLY A 236 -4.16 14.38 12.45
CA GLY A 236 -2.77 14.57 12.87
C GLY A 236 -1.75 13.66 12.17
N PHE A 237 -2.05 13.16 10.96
CA PHE A 237 -1.16 12.24 10.26
C PHE A 237 0.08 12.95 9.69
N ASP A 238 1.27 12.53 10.13
CA ASP A 238 2.56 13.09 9.66
C ASP A 238 3.39 12.12 8.82
N GLY A 239 2.83 10.95 8.47
CA GLY A 239 3.49 9.96 7.62
C GLY A 239 3.50 10.30 6.12
N VAL A 240 3.92 9.32 5.32
CA VAL A 240 3.96 9.38 3.86
C VAL A 240 2.57 9.23 3.27
N ILE A 241 2.21 10.09 2.33
CA ILE A 241 0.99 9.91 1.51
C ILE A 241 1.43 9.41 0.13
N PHE A 242 1.13 8.16 -0.19
CA PHE A 242 1.23 7.68 -1.57
C PHE A 242 0.02 8.19 -2.36
N SER A 243 0.14 8.39 -3.67
CA SER A 243 -1.06 8.36 -4.51
C SER A 243 -1.52 6.90 -4.67
N ASP A 244 -2.77 6.69 -5.07
CA ASP A 244 -3.13 5.44 -5.74
C ASP A 244 -2.60 5.47 -7.20
N ASP A 245 -2.73 4.38 -7.96
CA ASP A 245 -2.15 4.27 -9.31
C ASP A 245 -2.73 5.32 -10.27
N LEU A 246 -1.88 6.20 -10.77
CA LEU A 246 -2.21 7.31 -11.66
C LEU A 246 -2.46 6.84 -13.10
N SER A 247 -2.16 5.58 -13.42
CA SER A 247 -2.49 4.96 -14.70
C SER A 247 -3.89 4.35 -14.74
N MET A 248 -4.54 4.13 -13.59
CA MET A 248 -5.86 3.50 -13.53
C MET A 248 -6.97 4.41 -14.07
N ALA A 249 -8.09 3.77 -14.48
CA ALA A 249 -9.29 4.47 -14.93
C ALA A 249 -9.81 5.50 -13.92
N GLY A 250 -9.68 5.21 -12.63
CA GLY A 250 -10.00 6.11 -11.51
C GLY A 250 -9.24 7.45 -11.53
N ALA A 251 -8.05 7.48 -12.14
CA ALA A 251 -7.22 8.67 -12.24
C ALA A 251 -7.49 9.50 -13.51
N HIS A 252 -8.30 8.99 -14.45
CA HIS A 252 -8.56 9.66 -15.75
C HIS A 252 -9.38 10.96 -15.64
N VAL A 253 -9.82 11.37 -14.45
CA VAL A 253 -10.44 12.70 -14.24
C VAL A 253 -9.48 13.83 -14.58
N VAL A 254 -8.19 13.61 -14.34
CA VAL A 254 -7.15 14.62 -14.50
C VAL A 254 -6.29 14.24 -15.68
N GLY A 255 -6.48 14.89 -16.84
CA GLY A 255 -5.55 14.91 -17.98
C GLY A 255 -4.72 13.63 -18.24
N ASP A 256 -3.44 13.81 -18.56
CA ASP A 256 -2.44 12.75 -18.73
C ASP A 256 -1.67 12.47 -17.43
N ALA A 257 -0.75 11.49 -17.46
CA ALA A 257 0.05 11.12 -16.28
C ALA A 257 0.89 12.30 -15.71
N ALA A 258 1.34 13.21 -16.58
CA ALA A 258 2.02 14.44 -16.18
C ALA A 258 1.12 15.37 -15.34
N SER A 259 -0.12 15.57 -15.78
CA SER A 259 -1.11 16.38 -15.06
C SER A 259 -1.53 15.71 -13.75
N ARG A 260 -1.66 14.38 -13.75
CA ARG A 260 -2.05 13.59 -12.55
C ARG A 260 -1.01 13.64 -11.45
N ILE A 261 0.27 13.45 -11.78
CA ILE A 261 1.34 13.52 -10.77
C ILE A 261 1.40 14.93 -10.18
N GLU A 262 1.28 15.97 -11.01
CA GLU A 262 1.26 17.36 -10.53
C GLU A 262 0.07 17.63 -9.60
N ALA A 263 -1.12 17.14 -9.94
CA ALA A 263 -2.31 17.25 -9.10
C ALA A 263 -2.15 16.49 -7.77
N ALA A 264 -1.68 15.24 -7.79
CA ALA A 264 -1.47 14.44 -6.58
C ALA A 264 -0.46 15.10 -5.63
N LEU A 265 0.68 15.57 -6.15
CA LEU A 265 1.69 16.27 -5.35
C LEU A 265 1.15 17.61 -4.80
N THR A 266 0.33 18.32 -5.57
CA THR A 266 -0.29 19.58 -5.14
C THR A 266 -1.35 19.36 -4.05
N ALA A 267 -2.11 18.26 -4.12
CA ALA A 267 -3.06 17.86 -3.10
C ALA A 267 -2.36 17.42 -1.80
N GLY A 268 -1.13 16.90 -1.90
CA GLY A 268 -0.24 16.64 -0.79
C GLY A 268 0.33 15.22 -0.70
N CYS A 269 0.22 14.43 -1.77
CA CYS A 269 0.96 13.18 -1.88
C CYS A 269 2.48 13.45 -1.86
N ASP A 270 3.23 12.58 -1.19
CA ASP A 270 4.69 12.60 -1.17
C ASP A 270 5.29 11.79 -2.34
N MET A 271 4.59 10.74 -2.79
CA MET A 271 5.03 9.87 -3.88
C MET A 271 3.86 9.41 -4.75
N GLY A 272 3.94 9.66 -6.05
CA GLY A 272 2.92 9.21 -7.00
C GLY A 272 3.27 7.87 -7.65
N LEU A 273 2.29 6.97 -7.74
CA LEU A 273 2.43 5.65 -8.34
C LEU A 273 1.99 5.70 -9.81
N VAL A 274 2.84 5.23 -10.71
CA VAL A 274 2.50 5.04 -12.12
C VAL A 274 2.83 3.60 -12.50
N CYS A 275 1.80 2.76 -12.55
CA CYS A 275 1.96 1.33 -12.78
C CYS A 275 1.48 0.94 -14.18
N ASN A 276 1.98 -0.18 -14.68
CA ASN A 276 1.55 -0.89 -15.89
C ASN A 276 1.61 -0.09 -17.21
N ASP A 277 2.23 1.09 -17.19
CA ASP A 277 2.35 1.97 -18.35
C ASP A 277 3.67 2.76 -18.29
N ARG A 278 4.67 2.28 -19.05
CA ARG A 278 6.00 2.91 -19.14
C ARG A 278 5.93 4.31 -19.75
N ALA A 279 5.08 4.52 -20.76
CA ALA A 279 4.96 5.82 -21.41
C ALA A 279 4.37 6.84 -20.44
N ALA A 280 3.34 6.46 -19.68
CA ALA A 280 2.81 7.29 -18.59
C ALA A 280 3.87 7.59 -17.53
N ALA A 281 4.69 6.61 -17.14
CA ALA A 281 5.75 6.79 -16.15
C ALA A 281 6.81 7.80 -16.62
N GLU A 282 7.20 7.76 -17.90
CA GLU A 282 8.14 8.73 -18.50
C GLU A 282 7.54 10.13 -18.61
N LEU A 283 6.25 10.25 -18.93
CA LEU A 283 5.54 11.53 -18.93
C LEU A 283 5.47 12.15 -17.52
N ALA A 284 5.12 11.34 -16.51
CA ALA A 284 5.07 11.78 -15.12
C ALA A 284 6.47 12.16 -14.58
N LEU A 285 7.51 11.41 -14.96
CA LEU A 285 8.89 11.76 -14.65
C LEU A 285 9.29 13.10 -15.26
N THR A 286 8.96 13.32 -16.55
CA THR A 286 9.26 14.58 -17.25
C THR A 286 8.58 15.77 -16.54
N ALA A 287 7.33 15.59 -16.07
CA ALA A 287 6.64 16.59 -15.28
C ALA A 287 7.34 16.87 -13.95
N ALA A 288 7.72 15.83 -13.21
CA ALA A 288 8.45 15.95 -11.95
C ALA A 288 9.81 16.67 -12.11
N GLN A 289 10.54 16.38 -13.19
CA GLN A 289 11.79 17.04 -13.54
C GLN A 289 11.59 18.53 -13.87
N ARG A 290 10.56 18.86 -14.66
CA ARG A 290 10.17 20.25 -14.97
C ARG A 290 9.84 21.04 -13.71
N LEU A 291 9.12 20.41 -12.77
CA LEU A 291 8.77 20.98 -11.47
C LEU A 291 9.95 21.03 -10.48
N LYS A 292 11.08 20.41 -10.82
CA LYS A 292 12.29 20.30 -9.99
C LYS A 292 11.95 19.78 -8.59
N VAL A 293 11.14 18.72 -8.54
CA VAL A 293 10.71 18.14 -7.25
C VAL A 293 11.92 17.63 -6.47
N LYS A 294 11.84 17.73 -5.16
CA LYS A 294 12.82 17.12 -4.25
C LYS A 294 12.14 15.99 -3.48
N PRO A 295 12.82 14.85 -3.23
CA PRO A 295 12.25 13.79 -2.42
C PRO A 295 11.79 14.31 -1.06
N SER A 296 10.60 13.88 -0.61
CA SER A 296 10.13 14.15 0.74
C SER A 296 11.02 13.42 1.74
N PRO A 297 11.48 14.07 2.83
CA PRO A 297 12.28 13.41 3.85
C PRO A 297 11.53 12.26 4.55
N ARG A 298 10.19 12.24 4.46
CA ARG A 298 9.34 11.18 5.02
C ARG A 298 9.53 9.84 4.31
N ILE A 299 9.89 9.84 3.03
CA ILE A 299 10.01 8.61 2.21
C ILE A 299 11.04 7.64 2.81
N ALA A 300 12.11 8.15 3.42
CA ALA A 300 13.13 7.32 4.05
C ALA A 300 12.58 6.47 5.21
N GLN A 301 11.48 6.87 5.84
CA GLN A 301 10.81 6.10 6.90
C GLN A 301 10.18 4.80 6.38
N MET A 302 9.97 4.70 5.05
CA MET A 302 9.41 3.51 4.41
C MET A 302 10.45 2.42 4.14
N ARG A 303 11.74 2.70 4.40
CA ARG A 303 12.81 1.71 4.22
C ARG A 303 12.68 0.60 5.25
N GLY A 304 12.77 -0.65 4.78
CA GLY A 304 12.74 -1.81 5.67
C GLY A 304 13.95 -1.83 6.59
N GLN A 305 13.74 -2.14 7.86
CA GLN A 305 14.82 -2.32 8.85
C GLN A 305 15.39 -3.75 8.83
N GLY A 306 14.64 -4.70 8.25
CA GLY A 306 15.14 -6.05 7.96
C GLY A 306 16.09 -6.07 6.76
N PHE A 307 16.75 -7.21 6.57
CA PHE A 307 17.68 -7.42 5.45
C PHE A 307 17.40 -8.72 4.71
N ALA A 308 17.78 -8.74 3.43
CA ALA A 308 17.66 -9.92 2.58
C ALA A 308 18.44 -11.10 3.16
N ARG A 309 17.77 -12.25 3.33
CA ARG A 309 18.35 -13.47 3.92
C ARG A 309 17.62 -14.72 3.48
N THR A 310 18.20 -15.88 3.75
CA THR A 310 17.68 -17.21 3.33
C THR A 310 17.29 -18.11 4.49
N ASP A 311 17.78 -17.82 5.70
CA ASP A 311 17.65 -18.62 6.92
C ASP A 311 16.49 -18.16 7.82
N TYR A 312 15.70 -17.16 7.41
CA TYR A 312 14.58 -16.61 8.21
C TYR A 312 13.58 -17.68 8.67
N ARG A 313 13.39 -18.76 7.88
CA ARG A 313 12.49 -19.88 8.20
C ARG A 313 12.97 -20.77 9.34
N GLN A 314 14.24 -20.67 9.71
CA GLN A 314 14.86 -21.44 10.80
C GLN A 314 14.77 -20.69 12.13
N GLN A 315 14.29 -19.44 12.13
CA GLN A 315 14.21 -18.63 13.35
C GLN A 315 13.09 -19.15 14.27
N PRO A 316 13.31 -19.18 15.60
CA PRO A 316 12.29 -19.62 16.55
C PRO A 316 10.96 -18.87 16.39
N ARG A 317 11.00 -17.55 16.25
CA ARG A 317 9.79 -16.71 16.05
C ARG A 317 9.04 -17.05 14.76
N TRP A 318 9.76 -17.48 13.71
CA TRP A 318 9.13 -17.95 12.47
C TRP A 318 8.35 -19.24 12.68
N LEU A 319 8.94 -20.21 13.37
CA LEU A 319 8.29 -21.48 13.67
C LEU A 319 7.08 -21.27 14.60
N GLU A 320 7.17 -20.36 15.57
CA GLU A 320 6.08 -19.99 16.46
C GLU A 320 4.91 -19.34 15.70
N ALA A 321 5.18 -18.29 14.92
CA ALA A 321 4.15 -17.58 14.15
C ALA A 321 3.45 -18.50 13.15
N LEU A 322 4.22 -19.35 12.44
CA LEU A 322 3.67 -20.32 11.52
C LEU A 322 2.87 -21.41 12.25
N GLY A 323 3.35 -21.87 13.41
CA GLY A 323 2.66 -22.84 14.26
C GLY A 323 1.29 -22.34 14.71
N ALA A 324 1.22 -21.12 15.23
CA ALA A 324 -0.03 -20.49 15.65
C ALA A 324 -1.07 -20.40 14.52
N LEU A 325 -0.64 -20.01 13.32
CA LEU A 325 -1.53 -19.93 12.16
C LEU A 325 -1.98 -21.31 11.66
N LYS A 326 -1.14 -22.34 11.77
CA LYS A 326 -1.51 -23.74 11.43
C LYS A 326 -2.51 -24.31 12.44
N GLU A 327 -2.32 -24.05 13.73
CA GLU A 327 -3.25 -24.47 14.79
C GLU A 327 -4.65 -23.86 14.57
N ALA A 328 -4.71 -22.63 14.09
CA ALA A 328 -5.94 -21.94 13.70
C ALA A 328 -6.47 -22.33 12.30
N GLN A 329 -5.83 -23.28 11.60
CA GLN A 329 -6.22 -23.73 10.25
C GLN A 329 -6.26 -22.61 9.20
N LEU A 330 -5.43 -21.57 9.38
CA LEU A 330 -5.36 -20.42 8.50
C LEU A 330 -4.33 -20.57 7.37
N VAL A 331 -3.37 -21.46 7.56
CA VAL A 331 -2.28 -21.78 6.62
C VAL A 331 -1.96 -23.27 6.65
N ASP A 332 -1.42 -23.79 5.55
CA ASP A 332 -0.98 -25.19 5.41
C ASP A 332 0.34 -25.50 6.14
#